data_AF-A0A2V7YJT8-F1
#
_entry.id   AF-A0A2V7YJT8-F1
#
_cell.length_a   1.000
_cell.length_b   1.000
_cell.length_c   1.000
_cell.angle_alpha   90.00
_cell.angle_beta   90.00
_cell.angle_gamma   90.00
#
_symmetry.space_group_name_H-M   'P 1'
#
loop_
_entity.id
_entity.type
_entity.pdbx_description
1 polymer ?
#
loop_
_entity_poly.entity_id
_entity_poly.type
_entity_poly.pdbx_seq_one_letter_code
_entity_poly.pdbx_strand_id
1 'polypeptide(L)'
;GATTPQTLVEASRAEKERRANAGKPVAVITDKTLPKYASKGQITVADPKKDKKAAKTPAAAPAPAVKDEQYWRGRARELRETWKQAADEVKDLEQKSISLRQKFYSESDTFLRDTQIKPDWDRVLDRLRQTRLDVDAAKQELAQFLEEGRAAGALPGWLDEGIEVEPADEAAKKKEPAPAIQSIEPPVLNDDAVRTPPPGPEVPR
;
A
#
# COMPACT_ATOMS: atom_id res chain seq x y z
N GLY A 1 -42.78 -27.48 -20.66
CA GLY A 1 -42.49 -28.27 -19.45
C GLY A 1 -42.67 -27.37 -18.26
N ALA A 2 -43.59 -27.70 -17.36
CA ALA A 2 -43.95 -26.85 -16.23
C ALA A 2 -42.89 -26.91 -15.12
N THR A 3 -42.39 -25.76 -14.69
CA THR A 3 -41.49 -25.61 -13.54
C THR A 3 -42.35 -25.31 -12.32
N THR A 4 -42.64 -26.33 -11.51
CA THR A 4 -43.37 -26.16 -10.24
C THR A 4 -42.49 -25.35 -9.27
N PRO A 5 -43.01 -24.32 -8.59
CA PRO A 5 -42.23 -23.56 -7.62
C PRO A 5 -41.93 -24.45 -6.41
N GLN A 6 -40.66 -24.85 -6.25
CA GLN A 6 -40.21 -25.63 -5.10
C GLN A 6 -40.48 -24.84 -3.82
N THR A 7 -41.13 -25.49 -2.86
CA THR A 7 -41.39 -24.90 -1.56
C THR A 7 -40.07 -24.74 -0.79
N LEU A 8 -39.97 -23.76 0.11
CA LEU A 8 -38.76 -23.53 0.92
C LEU A 8 -38.31 -24.80 1.69
N VAL A 9 -39.26 -25.65 2.05
CA VAL A 9 -39.02 -26.93 2.73
C VAL A 9 -38.35 -27.94 1.80
N GLU A 10 -38.76 -27.99 0.53
CA GLU A 10 -38.14 -28.85 -0.49
C GLU A 10 -36.73 -28.36 -0.85
N ALA A 11 -36.54 -27.04 -0.99
CA ALA A 11 -35.22 -26.45 -1.23
C ALA A 11 -34.24 -26.75 -0.07
N SER A 12 -34.73 -26.71 1.17
CA SER A 12 -33.93 -27.03 2.36
C SER A 12 -33.54 -28.52 2.43
N ARG A 13 -34.46 -29.43 2.09
CA ARG A 13 -34.16 -30.86 2.01
C ARG A 13 -33.17 -31.17 0.88
N ALA A 14 -33.36 -30.58 -0.30
CA ALA A 14 -32.46 -30.74 -1.44
C ALA A 14 -31.04 -30.23 -1.13
N GLU A 15 -30.88 -29.09 -0.44
CA GLU A 15 -29.56 -28.59 -0.04
C GLU A 15 -28.91 -29.47 1.05
N LYS A 16 -29.71 -30.05 1.96
CA LYS A 16 -29.21 -30.97 2.99
C LYS A 16 -28.73 -32.29 2.37
N GLU A 17 -29.45 -32.83 1.39
CA GLU A 17 -29.04 -34.01 0.63
C GLU A 17 -27.80 -33.73 -0.25
N ARG A 18 -27.73 -32.54 -0.87
CA ARG A 18 -26.53 -32.10 -1.61
C ARG A 18 -25.30 -32.04 -0.71
N ARG A 19 -25.44 -31.54 0.52
CA ARG A 19 -24.33 -31.49 1.49
C ARG A 19 -23.98 -32.86 2.06
N ALA A 20 -24.96 -33.74 2.25
CA ALA A 20 -24.72 -35.12 2.71
C ALA A 20 -23.97 -35.95 1.64
N ASN A 21 -24.23 -35.68 0.36
CA ASN A 21 -23.58 -36.33 -0.78
C ASN A 21 -22.33 -35.57 -1.27
N ALA A 22 -22.07 -34.36 -0.78
CA ALA A 22 -20.85 -33.65 -1.06
C ALA A 22 -19.69 -34.36 -0.36
N GLY A 23 -18.69 -34.78 -1.13
CA GLY A 23 -17.50 -35.46 -0.62
C GLY A 23 -16.81 -34.69 0.51
N LYS A 24 -15.94 -35.38 1.24
CA LYS A 24 -15.24 -34.84 2.42
C LYS A 24 -14.62 -33.47 2.07
N PRO A 25 -14.80 -32.44 2.92
CA PRO A 25 -14.30 -31.10 2.66
C PRO A 25 -12.79 -31.15 2.38
N VAL A 26 -12.39 -30.48 1.30
CA VAL A 26 -10.98 -30.30 0.92
C VAL A 26 -10.27 -29.71 2.14
N ALA A 27 -9.26 -30.42 2.64
CA ALA A 27 -8.55 -30.01 3.85
C ALA A 27 -8.00 -28.59 3.66
N VAL A 28 -8.38 -27.68 4.57
CA VAL A 28 -7.79 -26.34 4.62
C VAL A 28 -6.35 -26.51 5.09
N ILE A 29 -5.41 -26.30 4.17
CA ILE A 29 -3.97 -26.34 4.46
C ILE A 29 -3.64 -25.00 5.15
N THR A 30 -3.25 -25.09 6.42
CA THR A 30 -2.75 -23.99 7.23
C THR A 30 -1.32 -24.34 7.65
N ASP A 31 -0.50 -23.38 8.08
CA ASP A 31 0.90 -23.64 8.49
C ASP A 31 1.03 -24.73 9.56
N LYS A 32 -0.01 -24.90 10.40
CA LYS A 32 -0.07 -25.95 11.42
C LYS A 32 -0.41 -27.33 10.87
N THR A 33 -1.11 -27.41 9.73
CA THR A 33 -1.49 -28.68 9.07
C THR A 33 -0.54 -29.06 7.93
N LEU A 34 0.27 -28.12 7.44
CA LEU A 34 1.27 -28.29 6.39
C LEU A 34 2.21 -29.50 6.62
N PRO A 35 2.79 -29.72 7.82
CA PRO A 35 3.72 -30.85 8.02
C PRO A 35 3.05 -32.22 7.86
N LYS A 36 1.77 -32.34 8.23
CA LYS A 36 1.03 -33.61 8.15
C LYS A 36 0.68 -33.99 6.72
N TYR A 37 0.45 -33.01 5.85
CA TYR A 37 0.13 -33.24 4.43
C TYR A 37 1.39 -33.26 3.55
N ALA A 38 2.46 -32.56 3.93
CA ALA A 38 3.77 -32.59 3.26
C ALA A 38 4.47 -33.96 3.38
N SER A 39 4.17 -34.72 4.44
CA SER A 39 4.79 -36.02 4.73
C SER A 39 4.42 -37.13 3.71
N LYS A 40 3.41 -36.91 2.86
CA LYS A 40 2.98 -37.85 1.80
C LYS A 40 3.24 -37.32 0.38
N GLY A 41 4.15 -36.35 0.25
CA GLY A 41 4.35 -35.60 -0.98
C GLY A 41 4.55 -36.44 -2.24
N GLN A 42 3.79 -36.10 -3.29
CA GLN A 42 4.26 -36.07 -4.67
C GLN A 42 3.40 -35.07 -5.47
N ILE A 43 3.83 -33.80 -5.56
CA ILE A 43 3.31 -32.85 -6.55
C ILE A 43 4.36 -32.81 -7.67
N THR A 44 4.24 -33.75 -8.60
CA THR A 44 4.88 -33.70 -9.92
C THR A 44 3.98 -34.44 -10.91
N VAL A 45 3.30 -33.71 -11.79
CA VAL A 45 2.78 -34.26 -13.04
C VAL A 45 3.94 -34.24 -14.04
N ALA A 46 4.63 -35.36 -14.15
CA ALA A 46 5.45 -35.75 -15.29
C ALA A 46 5.72 -37.24 -15.09
N ASP A 47 5.19 -38.09 -15.97
CA ASP A 47 5.47 -39.53 -15.98
C ASP A 47 6.97 -39.78 -16.21
N PRO A 48 7.66 -40.53 -15.33
CA PRO A 48 8.96 -41.08 -15.65
C PRO A 48 8.94 -42.61 -15.51
N LYS A 49 9.43 -43.26 -16.58
CA LYS A 49 9.76 -44.69 -16.62
C LYS A 49 10.46 -45.16 -15.34
N LYS A 50 9.98 -46.30 -14.83
CA LYS A 50 10.63 -47.14 -13.81
C LYS A 50 12.11 -47.36 -14.15
N ASP A 51 12.99 -47.11 -13.19
CA ASP A 51 14.10 -48.03 -12.91
C ASP A 51 14.67 -47.90 -11.47
N LYS A 52 15.36 -48.98 -11.09
CA LYS A 52 15.61 -49.53 -9.76
C LYS A 52 16.54 -48.71 -8.83
N LYS A 53 16.16 -48.76 -7.54
CA LYS A 53 16.98 -49.14 -6.34
C LYS A 53 18.36 -48.48 -6.17
N ALA A 54 18.46 -47.55 -5.22
CA ALA A 54 19.67 -47.35 -4.41
C ALA A 54 19.30 -46.80 -3.02
N ALA A 55 19.75 -47.49 -1.97
CA ALA A 55 19.60 -47.06 -0.58
C ALA A 55 20.42 -45.79 -0.31
N LYS A 56 19.88 -44.86 0.47
CA LYS A 56 20.61 -43.70 1.00
C LYS A 56 20.51 -43.65 2.52
N THR A 57 21.70 -43.67 3.12
CA THR A 57 22.13 -43.21 4.44
C THR A 57 21.41 -41.91 4.86
N PRO A 58 21.20 -41.64 6.18
CA PRO A 58 20.45 -40.46 6.62
C PRO A 58 21.15 -39.17 6.15
N ALA A 59 20.44 -38.41 5.31
CA ALA A 59 20.90 -37.12 4.83
C ALA A 59 20.93 -36.13 6.00
N ALA A 60 22.10 -35.52 6.21
CA ALA A 60 22.23 -34.30 7.00
C ALA A 60 21.24 -33.25 6.48
N ALA A 61 20.68 -32.46 7.40
CA ALA A 61 19.78 -31.36 7.09
C ALA A 61 20.38 -30.49 5.96
N PRO A 62 19.58 -30.09 4.95
CA PRO A 62 20.09 -29.26 3.88
C PRO A 62 20.59 -27.94 4.48
N ALA A 63 21.86 -27.62 4.23
CA ALA A 63 22.39 -26.30 4.50
C ALA A 63 21.50 -25.25 3.82
N PRO A 64 21.28 -24.08 4.44
CA PRO A 64 20.48 -23.02 3.82
C PRO A 64 21.07 -22.70 2.46
N ALA A 65 20.22 -22.70 1.43
CA ALA A 65 20.62 -22.36 0.07
C ALA A 65 21.32 -21.00 0.08
N VAL A 66 22.58 -20.96 -0.35
CA VAL A 66 23.36 -19.72 -0.46
C VAL A 66 22.66 -18.85 -1.51
N LYS A 67 22.05 -17.76 -1.05
CA LYS A 67 21.45 -16.74 -1.91
C LYS A 67 22.55 -16.07 -2.72
N ASP A 68 22.42 -16.05 -4.04
CA ASP A 68 23.42 -15.53 -4.98
C ASP A 68 23.25 -14.02 -5.24
N GLU A 69 24.22 -13.42 -5.94
CA GLU A 69 24.21 -12.00 -6.30
C GLU A 69 22.94 -11.59 -7.06
N GLN A 70 22.47 -12.46 -7.98
CA GLN A 70 21.29 -12.21 -8.78
C GLN A 70 20.02 -12.14 -7.92
N TYR A 71 19.90 -13.03 -6.93
CA TYR A 71 18.82 -12.98 -5.97
C TYR A 71 18.81 -11.65 -5.20
N TRP A 72 19.96 -11.24 -4.65
CA TRP A 72 20.02 -10.03 -3.83
C TRP A 72 19.72 -8.78 -4.66
N ARG A 73 20.31 -8.65 -5.84
CA ARG A 73 20.03 -7.52 -6.74
C ARG A 73 18.58 -7.48 -7.21
N GLY A 74 18.07 -8.62 -7.68
CA GLY A 74 16.70 -8.74 -8.17
C GLY A 74 15.69 -8.38 -7.10
N ARG A 75 15.85 -8.90 -5.89
CA ARG A 75 14.94 -8.63 -4.78
C ARG A 75 15.04 -7.19 -4.27
N ALA A 76 16.25 -6.63 -4.19
CA ALA A 76 16.44 -5.23 -3.81
C ALA A 76 15.70 -4.29 -4.77
N ARG A 77 15.85 -4.54 -6.08
CA ARG A 77 15.16 -3.78 -7.12
C ARG A 77 13.64 -3.91 -7.02
N GLU A 78 13.13 -5.13 -6.89
CA GLU A 78 11.70 -5.39 -6.77
C GLU A 78 11.09 -4.65 -5.57
N LEU A 79 11.74 -4.69 -4.41
CA LEU A 79 11.28 -3.98 -3.20
C LEU A 79 11.24 -2.46 -3.37
N ARG A 80 12.21 -1.90 -4.10
CA ARG A 80 12.21 -0.46 -4.41
C ARG A 80 11.14 -0.10 -5.43
N GLU A 81 10.91 -0.95 -6.43
CA GLU A 81 9.83 -0.78 -7.41
C GLU A 81 8.46 -0.84 -6.73
N THR A 82 8.21 -1.78 -5.81
CA THR A 82 6.94 -1.86 -5.07
C THR A 82 6.75 -0.65 -4.16
N TRP A 83 7.80 -0.21 -3.47
CA TRP A 83 7.76 1.02 -2.67
C TRP A 83 7.42 2.25 -3.53
N LYS A 84 8.06 2.40 -4.70
CA LYS A 84 7.78 3.48 -5.64
C LYS A 84 6.34 3.44 -6.15
N GLN A 85 5.85 2.27 -6.55
CA GLN A 85 4.48 2.09 -7.01
C GLN A 85 3.46 2.49 -5.95
N ALA A 86 3.67 2.04 -4.69
CA ALA A 86 2.80 2.43 -3.58
C ALA A 86 2.84 3.96 -3.33
N ALA A 87 4.03 4.58 -3.40
CA ALA A 87 4.17 6.02 -3.23
C ALA A 87 3.52 6.83 -4.35
N ASP A 88 3.60 6.37 -5.60
CA ASP A 88 2.94 7.02 -6.73
C ASP A 88 1.42 6.84 -6.66
N GLU A 89 0.94 5.68 -6.21
CA GLU A 89 -0.48 5.44 -5.97
C GLU A 89 -1.06 6.36 -4.88
N VAL A 90 -0.29 6.67 -3.82
CA VAL A 90 -0.69 7.68 -2.83
C VAL A 90 -0.96 9.03 -3.49
N LYS A 91 -0.06 9.50 -4.38
CA LYS A 91 -0.22 10.78 -5.08
C LYS A 91 -1.46 10.79 -5.97
N ASP A 92 -1.69 9.71 -6.70
CA ASP A 92 -2.85 9.57 -7.58
C ASP A 92 -4.17 9.57 -6.78
N LEU A 93 -4.20 8.89 -5.63
CA LEU A 93 -5.37 8.87 -4.76
C LEU A 93 -5.60 10.22 -4.08
N GLU A 94 -4.54 10.95 -3.73
CA GLU A 94 -4.63 12.32 -3.22
C GLU A 94 -5.26 13.25 -4.25
N GLN A 95 -4.75 13.25 -5.49
CA GLN A 95 -5.30 14.01 -6.62
C GLN A 95 -6.78 13.66 -6.85
N LYS A 96 -7.12 12.38 -6.83
CA LYS A 96 -8.49 11.89 -7.00
C LYS A 96 -9.40 12.34 -5.86
N SER A 97 -8.92 12.33 -4.62
CA SER A 97 -9.67 12.79 -3.46
C SER A 97 -10.00 14.28 -3.54
N ILE A 98 -9.05 15.11 -4.02
CA ILE A 98 -9.25 16.55 -4.24
C ILE A 98 -10.30 16.75 -5.33
N SER A 99 -10.20 16.00 -6.43
CA SER A 99 -11.13 16.08 -7.57
C SER A 99 -12.55 15.70 -7.16
N LEU A 100 -12.72 14.61 -6.39
CA LEU A 100 -14.02 14.18 -5.88
C LEU A 100 -14.60 15.15 -4.86
N ARG A 101 -13.75 15.72 -3.98
CA ARG A 101 -14.14 16.76 -3.05
C ARG A 101 -14.66 18.00 -3.79
N GLN A 102 -13.94 18.46 -4.82
CA GLN A 102 -14.39 19.59 -5.63
C GLN A 102 -15.73 19.28 -6.30
N LYS A 103 -15.86 18.08 -6.91
CA LYS A 103 -17.11 17.63 -7.53
C LYS A 103 -18.28 17.60 -6.55
N PHE A 104 -18.05 17.13 -5.32
CA PHE A 104 -19.06 17.06 -4.26
C PHE A 104 -19.65 18.44 -3.92
N TYR A 105 -18.81 19.48 -3.86
CA TYR A 105 -19.26 20.83 -3.52
C TYR A 105 -19.78 21.64 -4.72
N SER A 106 -19.37 21.29 -5.95
CA SER A 106 -19.95 21.89 -7.16
C SER A 106 -21.27 21.28 -7.58
N GLU A 107 -21.55 20.05 -7.15
CA GLU A 107 -22.76 19.32 -7.55
C GLU A 107 -24.01 19.86 -6.85
N SER A 108 -25.01 20.22 -7.66
CA SER A 108 -26.27 20.79 -7.17
C SER A 108 -27.30 19.72 -6.85
N ASP A 109 -27.28 18.59 -7.57
CA ASP A 109 -28.17 17.46 -7.29
C ASP A 109 -27.73 16.70 -6.04
N THR A 110 -28.56 16.78 -5.00
CA THR A 110 -28.30 16.11 -3.71
C THR A 110 -28.33 14.59 -3.84
N PHE A 111 -29.18 14.05 -4.72
CA PHE A 111 -29.28 12.61 -4.92
C PHE A 111 -27.99 12.06 -5.53
N LEU A 112 -27.49 12.67 -6.60
CA LEU A 112 -26.21 12.27 -7.22
C LEU A 112 -25.04 12.42 -6.25
N ARG A 113 -25.01 13.54 -5.52
CA ARG A 113 -23.96 13.84 -4.55
C ARG A 113 -23.83 12.78 -3.47
N ASP A 114 -24.96 12.38 -2.88
CA ASP A 114 -24.95 11.47 -1.73
C ASP A 114 -24.92 10.00 -2.14
N THR A 115 -25.42 9.62 -3.32
CA THR A 115 -25.46 8.22 -3.77
C THR A 115 -24.23 7.78 -4.56
N GLN A 116 -23.53 8.70 -5.25
CA GLN A 116 -22.38 8.37 -6.07
C GLN A 116 -21.10 9.04 -5.58
N ILE A 117 -21.10 10.39 -5.50
CA ILE A 117 -19.87 11.15 -5.26
C ILE A 117 -19.31 10.86 -3.86
N LYS A 118 -20.16 10.90 -2.83
CA LYS A 118 -19.73 10.66 -1.45
C LYS A 118 -19.19 9.24 -1.22
N PRO A 119 -19.89 8.15 -1.62
CA PRO A 119 -19.34 6.81 -1.49
C PRO A 119 -18.03 6.61 -2.25
N ASP A 120 -17.87 7.19 -3.44
CA ASP A 120 -16.62 7.12 -4.19
C ASP A 120 -15.49 7.87 -3.48
N TRP A 121 -15.80 9.03 -2.89
CA TRP A 121 -14.84 9.79 -2.10
C TRP A 121 -14.40 9.01 -0.86
N ASP A 122 -15.35 8.43 -0.12
CA ASP A 122 -15.07 7.61 1.07
C ASP A 122 -14.17 6.41 0.71
N ARG A 123 -14.44 5.69 -0.38
CA ARG A 123 -13.59 4.59 -0.87
C ARG A 123 -12.17 5.05 -1.21
N VAL A 124 -12.03 6.23 -1.81
CA VAL A 124 -10.70 6.79 -2.13
C VAL A 124 -9.95 7.15 -0.85
N LEU A 125 -10.61 7.72 0.15
CA LEU A 125 -9.99 8.01 1.45
C LEU A 125 -9.58 6.74 2.18
N ASP A 126 -10.41 5.69 2.14
CA ASP A 126 -10.08 4.39 2.71
C ASP A 126 -8.88 3.75 2.02
N ARG A 127 -8.87 3.74 0.67
CA ARG A 127 -7.74 3.23 -0.09
C ARG A 127 -6.47 4.02 0.19
N LEU A 128 -6.55 5.35 0.25
CA LEU A 128 -5.42 6.21 0.57
C LEU A 128 -4.84 5.92 1.96
N ARG A 129 -5.68 5.62 2.96
CA ARG A 129 -5.21 5.17 4.27
C ARG A 129 -4.48 3.83 4.17
N GLN A 130 -5.02 2.86 3.42
CA GLN A 130 -4.39 1.56 3.23
C GLN A 130 -3.06 1.69 2.48
N THR A 131 -3.02 2.40 1.36
CA THR A 131 -1.80 2.56 0.55
C THR A 131 -0.69 3.26 1.34
N ARG A 132 -1.02 4.18 2.25
CA ARG A 132 -0.01 4.76 3.16
C ARG A 132 0.59 3.73 4.12
N LEU A 133 -0.22 2.81 4.64
CA LEU A 133 0.29 1.69 5.43
C LEU A 133 1.15 0.76 4.59
N ASP A 134 0.78 0.54 3.33
CA ASP A 134 1.55 -0.30 2.40
C ASP A 134 2.91 0.34 2.07
N VAL A 135 2.99 1.67 1.95
CA VAL A 135 4.27 2.40 1.83
C VAL A 135 5.15 2.17 3.05
N ASP A 136 4.59 2.31 4.26
CA ASP A 136 5.35 2.09 5.50
C ASP A 136 5.80 0.62 5.62
N ALA A 137 4.96 -0.33 5.22
CA ALA A 137 5.29 -1.75 5.18
C ALA A 137 6.43 -2.03 4.18
N ALA A 138 6.36 -1.46 2.97
CA ALA A 138 7.40 -1.62 1.95
C ALA A 138 8.75 -1.05 2.42
N LYS A 139 8.75 0.10 3.11
CA LYS A 139 9.95 0.68 3.74
C LYS A 139 10.55 -0.25 4.79
N GLN A 140 9.70 -0.83 5.65
CA GLN A 140 10.15 -1.77 6.68
C GLN A 140 10.69 -3.06 6.06
N GLU A 141 10.04 -3.58 5.02
CA GLU A 141 10.49 -4.78 4.30
C GLU A 141 11.85 -4.53 3.64
N LEU A 142 12.03 -3.38 2.98
CA LEU A 142 13.32 -2.99 2.41
C LEU A 142 14.40 -2.90 3.50
N ALA A 143 14.12 -2.26 4.63
CA ALA A 143 15.06 -2.15 5.74
C ALA A 143 15.46 -3.52 6.32
N GLN A 144 14.48 -4.42 6.51
CA GLN A 144 14.73 -5.79 6.97
C GLN A 144 15.57 -6.57 5.96
N PHE A 145 15.23 -6.46 4.67
CA PHE A 145 15.96 -7.11 3.59
C PHE A 145 17.43 -6.66 3.51
N LEU A 146 17.70 -5.36 3.70
CA LEU A 146 19.07 -4.84 3.73
C LEU A 146 19.86 -5.42 4.91
N GLU A 147 19.23 -5.55 6.08
CA GLU A 147 19.86 -6.15 7.25
C GLU A 147 20.10 -7.66 7.06
N GLU A 148 19.13 -8.38 6.51
CA GLU A 148 19.30 -9.80 6.13
C GLU A 148 20.44 -9.99 5.13
N GLY A 149 20.54 -9.10 4.13
CA GLY A 149 21.62 -9.10 3.15
C GLY A 149 22.97 -8.94 3.81
N ARG A 150 23.13 -7.96 4.72
CA ARG A 150 24.37 -7.75 5.48
C ARG A 150 24.71 -8.96 6.36
N ALA A 151 23.71 -9.49 7.09
CA ALA A 151 23.89 -10.66 7.95
C ALA A 151 24.26 -11.93 7.15
N ALA A 152 23.77 -12.05 5.92
CA ALA A 152 24.11 -13.14 4.99
C ALA A 152 25.44 -12.91 4.25
N GLY A 153 26.13 -11.80 4.48
CA GLY A 153 27.41 -11.47 3.84
C GLY A 153 27.29 -10.99 2.39
N ALA A 154 26.11 -10.50 1.98
CA ALA A 154 25.93 -9.86 0.68
C ALA A 154 26.76 -8.56 0.62
N LEU A 155 27.41 -8.31 -0.51
CA LEU A 155 28.17 -7.08 -0.71
C LEU A 155 27.22 -5.87 -0.79
N PRO A 156 27.60 -4.69 -0.25
CA PRO A 156 26.77 -3.49 -0.32
C PRO A 156 26.32 -3.14 -1.74
N GLY A 157 27.21 -3.25 -2.73
CA GLY A 157 26.88 -3.00 -4.15
C GLY A 157 25.91 -4.01 -4.79
N TRP A 158 25.55 -5.10 -4.11
CA TRP A 158 24.46 -5.98 -4.54
C TRP A 158 23.11 -5.53 -3.98
N LEU A 159 23.12 -4.82 -2.85
CA LEU A 159 21.93 -4.34 -2.15
C LEU A 159 21.53 -2.93 -2.59
N ASP A 160 22.44 -2.18 -3.21
CA ASP A 160 22.24 -0.80 -3.69
C ASP A 160 21.52 -0.69 -5.04
N GLU A 161 21.14 -1.82 -5.66
CA GLU A 161 20.50 -1.84 -6.97
C GLU A 161 19.13 -1.15 -6.95
N GLY A 162 18.94 -0.11 -7.77
CA GLY A 162 17.66 0.59 -7.90
C GLY A 162 17.42 1.70 -6.87
N ILE A 163 18.43 2.15 -6.12
CA ILE A 163 18.33 3.32 -5.22
C ILE A 163 17.76 4.55 -5.94
N GLU A 164 18.04 4.73 -7.24
CA GLU A 164 17.50 5.84 -8.05
C GLU A 164 15.97 5.85 -8.16
N VAL A 165 15.33 4.69 -7.91
CA VAL A 165 13.88 4.51 -7.99
C VAL A 165 13.20 4.82 -6.66
N GLU A 166 13.96 4.95 -5.57
CA GLU A 166 13.42 5.28 -4.25
C GLU A 166 12.70 6.63 -4.34
N PRO A 167 11.40 6.69 -3.97
CA PRO A 167 10.69 7.94 -3.96
C PRO A 167 11.38 8.84 -2.95
N ALA A 168 11.95 9.95 -3.42
CA ALA A 168 12.64 10.91 -2.57
C ALA A 168 11.75 11.23 -1.37
N ASP A 169 12.18 10.80 -0.18
CA ASP A 169 11.44 11.11 1.04
C ASP A 169 11.28 12.63 1.08
N GLU A 170 10.05 13.12 0.92
CA GLU A 170 9.79 14.57 1.02
C GLU A 170 10.14 15.09 2.42
N ALA A 171 10.35 14.20 3.39
CA ALA A 171 10.97 14.49 4.68
C ALA A 171 12.43 14.98 4.56
N ALA A 172 13.19 14.52 3.56
CA ALA A 172 14.52 15.03 3.24
C ALA A 172 14.45 16.41 2.56
N LYS A 173 13.44 16.67 1.70
CA LYS A 173 13.18 18.01 1.15
C LYS A 173 12.71 19.02 2.20
N LYS A 174 11.95 18.60 3.22
CA LYS A 174 11.60 19.47 4.37
C LYS A 174 12.77 19.80 5.30
N LYS A 175 13.92 19.13 5.14
CA LYS A 175 15.17 19.45 5.86
C LYS A 175 16.10 20.38 5.10
N GLU A 176 15.79 20.76 3.85
CA GLU A 176 16.36 21.99 3.32
C GLU A 176 15.75 23.15 4.13
N PRO A 177 16.56 24.02 4.75
CA PRO A 177 16.03 25.20 5.38
C PRO A 177 15.33 26.00 4.28
N ALA A 178 14.01 26.13 4.39
CA ALA A 178 13.25 27.03 3.54
C ALA A 178 14.01 28.38 3.50
N PRO A 179 14.28 28.95 2.31
CA PRO A 179 14.89 30.27 2.25
C PRO A 179 14.03 31.20 3.09
N ALA A 180 14.68 31.85 4.05
CA ALA A 180 14.04 32.74 5.01
C ALA A 180 13.05 33.65 4.26
N ILE A 181 11.76 33.42 4.49
CA ILE A 181 10.71 34.35 4.09
C ILE A 181 11.10 35.66 4.76
N GLN A 182 11.62 36.60 3.97
CA GLN A 182 11.89 37.95 4.43
C GLN A 182 10.60 38.45 5.05
N SER A 183 10.64 38.67 6.36
CA SER A 183 9.59 39.35 7.08
C SER A 183 9.37 40.68 6.39
N ILE A 184 8.28 40.79 5.63
CA ILE A 184 7.78 42.08 5.15
C ILE A 184 7.28 42.78 6.41
N GLU A 185 8.18 43.54 7.01
CA GLU A 185 7.88 44.47 8.08
C GLU A 185 6.80 45.44 7.55
N PRO A 186 5.68 45.61 8.25
CA PRO A 186 4.69 46.61 7.84
C PRO A 186 5.36 47.98 7.85
N PRO A 187 5.10 48.86 6.87
CA PRO A 187 5.74 50.15 6.81
C PRO A 187 5.42 50.92 8.09
N VAL A 188 6.48 51.17 8.87
CA VAL A 188 6.45 52.07 10.02
C VAL A 188 6.07 53.45 9.48
N LEU A 189 4.86 53.88 9.81
CA LEU A 189 4.35 55.21 9.50
C LEU A 189 5.19 56.19 10.33
N ASN A 190 6.31 56.67 9.77
CA ASN A 190 7.12 57.69 10.42
C ASN A 190 6.33 58.99 10.46
N ASP A 191 5.94 59.32 11.68
CA ASP A 191 5.29 60.53 12.13
C ASP A 191 6.29 61.70 12.01
N ASP A 192 6.31 62.36 10.85
CA ASP A 192 7.12 63.57 10.65
C ASP A 192 6.34 64.58 9.78
N ALA A 193 5.26 65.11 10.36
CA ALA A 193 4.58 66.30 9.87
C ALA A 193 4.45 67.33 11.00
N VAL A 194 5.58 67.94 11.35
CA VAL A 194 5.65 69.12 12.19
C VAL A 194 5.07 70.34 11.45
N ARG A 195 4.07 70.98 12.09
CA ARG A 195 3.65 72.40 12.01
C ARG A 195 2.86 72.90 10.80
N THR A 196 1.55 73.10 11.02
CA THR A 196 0.93 74.44 11.18
C THR A 196 -0.50 74.33 11.72
N PRO A 197 -0.90 75.04 12.81
CA PRO A 197 -2.30 75.10 13.24
C PRO A 197 -3.10 76.06 12.34
N PRO A 198 -4.37 75.73 11.98
CA PRO A 198 -5.24 76.65 11.25
C PRO A 198 -5.70 77.81 12.15
N PRO A 199 -5.82 79.05 11.63
CA PRO A 199 -6.40 80.16 12.38
C PRO A 199 -7.90 79.90 12.64
N GLY A 200 -8.32 80.08 13.89
CA GLY A 200 -9.71 79.88 14.32
C GLY A 200 -10.68 80.93 13.75
N PRO A 201 -12.00 80.65 13.77
CA PRO A 201 -13.00 81.53 13.19
C PRO A 201 -13.21 82.79 14.05
N GLU A 202 -13.12 83.96 13.42
CA GLU A 202 -13.56 85.24 13.98
C GLU A 202 -15.08 85.20 14.24
N VAL A 203 -15.48 85.56 15.46
CA VAL A 203 -16.88 85.76 15.85
C VAL A 203 -17.19 87.26 15.68
N PRO A 204 -18.16 87.66 14.85
CA PRO A 204 -18.53 89.07 14.72
C PRO A 204 -19.34 89.53 15.94
N ARG A 205 -19.06 90.76 16.39
CA ARG A 205 -19.93 91.53 17.29
C ARG A 205 -21.03 92.22 16.50
#